data_AF-A0A9D4SSW5-F1
#
_entry.id   AF-A0A9D4SSW5-F1
#
_cell.length_a   1.000
_cell.length_b   1.000
_cell.length_c   1.000
_cell.angle_alpha   90.00
_cell.angle_beta   90.00
_cell.angle_gamma   90.00
#
_symmetry.space_group_name_H-M   'P 1'
#
loop_
_entity.id
_entity.type
_entity.pdbx_description
1 polymer ?
#
loop_
_entity_poly.entity_id
_entity_poly.type
_entity_poly.pdbx_seq_one_letter_code
_entity_poly.pdbx_strand_id
1 'polypeptide(L)'
;MDASSYQELRDIANRLRILSIRATNASNSGYRTYCIIGDGESAEGSIWEALSFAGHYKLDNLVAIFDINRLGQRIEDSDNWHGKPLGDKAPAAIEALEKQMVSKGPWKLSPQRPEKEDAPPVDISNIRLSEPPNYKIGEKVATRLAYGVALAKLGANNSRVIAMDGDTKNSTFSDKFKKAHPDRFIECFIAEQNLVGVAIGCGCRGRTVPFASTFAAFFTRAFDQLRMGAISQANIKCAGSHAGISIGEDGPSQMALEDLAMFRSIPNSVVFYPSDAVSCERACELAANYKGIVFIRTSRPNTAVIYPNDEKFEIGRSKYFSALGGIGDAVRTAVAMERDIVVKHLAVRNVPRSGPSAALLNLFEIDAEHIVKAVHEVLKV
;
A
#
# COMPACT_ATOMS: atom_id res chain seq x y z
N MET A 1 -11.13 5.84 -30.72
CA MET A 1 -10.52 4.51 -30.87
C MET A 1 -11.30 3.79 -31.94
N ASP A 2 -10.68 3.41 -33.05
CA ASP A 2 -11.37 2.61 -34.06
C ASP A 2 -11.65 1.19 -33.54
N ALA A 3 -12.57 0.49 -34.20
CA ALA A 3 -12.99 -0.85 -33.79
C ALA A 3 -11.83 -1.87 -33.77
N SER A 4 -10.82 -1.66 -34.63
CA SER A 4 -9.62 -2.49 -34.69
C SER A 4 -8.77 -2.32 -33.43
N SER A 5 -8.52 -1.08 -33.02
CA SER A 5 -7.76 -0.72 -31.82
C SER A 5 -8.47 -1.19 -30.54
N TYR A 6 -9.81 -1.13 -30.50
CA TYR A 6 -10.58 -1.66 -29.39
C TYR A 6 -10.48 -3.20 -29.29
N GLN A 7 -10.53 -3.88 -30.43
CA GLN A 7 -10.37 -5.33 -30.49
C GLN A 7 -8.94 -5.76 -30.09
N GLU A 8 -7.93 -5.01 -30.52
CA GLU A 8 -6.53 -5.25 -30.15
C GLU A 8 -6.29 -5.10 -28.64
N LEU A 9 -6.85 -4.07 -28.02
CA LEU A 9 -6.79 -3.90 -26.56
C LEU A 9 -7.55 -5.00 -25.82
N ARG A 10 -8.68 -5.46 -26.36
CA ARG A 10 -9.44 -6.58 -25.81
C ARG A 10 -8.65 -7.88 -25.88
N ASP A 11 -7.94 -8.11 -26.98
CA ASP A 11 -7.09 -9.28 -27.18
C ASP A 11 -5.84 -9.25 -26.28
N ILE A 12 -5.25 -8.08 -26.06
CA ILE A 12 -4.15 -7.88 -25.10
C ILE A 12 -4.64 -8.13 -23.67
N ALA A 13 -5.80 -7.59 -23.28
CA ALA A 13 -6.39 -7.83 -21.97
C ALA A 13 -6.71 -9.31 -21.74
N ASN A 14 -7.24 -9.98 -22.77
CA ASN A 14 -7.47 -11.43 -22.75
C ASN A 14 -6.16 -12.20 -22.59
N ARG A 15 -5.09 -11.84 -23.33
CA ARG A 15 -3.76 -12.45 -23.19
C ARG A 15 -3.15 -12.26 -21.80
N LEU A 16 -3.29 -11.07 -21.20
CA LEU A 16 -2.80 -10.80 -19.84
C LEU A 16 -3.57 -11.64 -18.79
N ARG A 17 -4.89 -11.81 -18.96
CA ARG A 17 -5.69 -12.73 -18.12
C ARG A 17 -5.26 -14.19 -18.29
N ILE A 18 -5.01 -14.65 -19.52
CA ILE A 18 -4.46 -15.99 -19.81
C ILE A 18 -3.13 -16.19 -19.08
N LEU A 19 -2.22 -15.20 -19.16
CA LEU A 19 -0.89 -15.29 -18.55
C LEU A 19 -0.92 -15.28 -17.03
N SER A 20 -1.79 -14.47 -16.42
CA SER A 20 -2.06 -14.48 -14.97
C SER A 20 -2.50 -15.86 -14.48
N ILE A 21 -3.40 -16.52 -15.21
CA ILE A 21 -3.87 -17.87 -14.86
C ILE A 21 -2.83 -18.93 -15.13
N ARG A 22 -2.07 -18.82 -16.22
CA ARG A 22 -0.91 -19.70 -16.43
C ARG A 22 0.10 -19.57 -15.31
N ALA A 23 0.29 -18.38 -14.73
CA ALA A 23 1.13 -18.18 -13.54
C ALA A 23 0.52 -18.84 -12.29
N THR A 24 -0.80 -18.78 -12.10
CA THR A 24 -1.51 -19.47 -11.00
C THR A 24 -1.50 -20.99 -11.15
N ASN A 25 -1.73 -21.52 -12.35
CA ASN A 25 -1.61 -22.97 -12.64
C ASN A 25 -0.15 -23.44 -12.57
N ALA A 26 0.81 -22.65 -13.06
CA ALA A 26 2.24 -22.94 -12.94
C ALA A 26 2.73 -22.88 -11.49
N SER A 27 2.00 -22.20 -10.59
CA SER A 27 2.34 -22.18 -9.17
C SER A 27 2.20 -23.55 -8.50
N ASN A 28 1.49 -24.50 -9.13
CA ASN A 28 1.37 -25.90 -8.72
C ASN A 28 1.16 -26.07 -7.20
N SER A 29 0.42 -25.14 -6.59
CA SER A 29 0.45 -24.92 -5.15
C SER A 29 -0.19 -26.08 -4.36
N GLY A 30 -0.89 -26.98 -5.05
CA GLY A 30 -1.54 -28.16 -4.45
C GLY A 30 -2.76 -27.84 -3.59
N TYR A 31 -3.07 -26.56 -3.35
CA TYR A 31 -4.21 -26.14 -2.53
C TYR A 31 -5.49 -26.14 -3.36
N ARG A 32 -6.54 -26.76 -2.82
CA ARG A 32 -7.92 -26.59 -3.29
C ARG A 32 -8.48 -25.28 -2.77
N THR A 33 -8.93 -24.43 -3.66
CA THR A 33 -9.61 -23.17 -3.35
C THR A 33 -11.11 -23.43 -3.33
N TYR A 34 -11.76 -23.19 -2.19
CA TYR A 34 -13.20 -23.35 -2.03
C TYR A 34 -13.86 -21.97 -2.02
N CYS A 35 -14.89 -21.79 -2.86
CA CYS A 35 -15.72 -20.59 -2.90
C CYS A 35 -17.16 -20.97 -2.55
N ILE A 36 -17.75 -20.32 -1.55
CA ILE A 36 -19.17 -20.48 -1.23
C ILE A 36 -19.92 -19.33 -1.90
N ILE A 37 -20.94 -19.67 -2.68
CA ILE A 37 -21.74 -18.74 -3.49
C ILE A 37 -23.19 -18.93 -3.04
N GLY A 38 -23.82 -17.90 -2.51
CA GLY A 38 -25.25 -17.94 -2.20
C GLY A 38 -26.09 -17.88 -3.47
N ASP A 39 -27.36 -18.26 -3.36
CA ASP A 39 -28.34 -18.15 -4.46
C ASP A 39 -28.47 -16.71 -4.99
N GLY A 40 -28.49 -15.71 -4.11
CA GLY A 40 -28.50 -14.30 -4.49
C GLY A 40 -27.26 -13.86 -5.28
N GLU A 41 -26.06 -14.22 -4.83
CA GLU A 41 -24.82 -13.90 -5.53
C GLU A 41 -24.68 -14.66 -6.84
N SER A 42 -25.26 -15.87 -6.92
CA SER A 42 -25.28 -16.67 -8.16
C SER A 42 -26.08 -16.01 -9.29
N ALA A 43 -26.96 -15.05 -8.99
CA ALA A 43 -27.67 -14.28 -10.00
C ALA A 43 -26.80 -13.17 -10.62
N GLU A 44 -25.65 -12.82 -10.02
CA GLU A 44 -24.75 -11.81 -10.56
C GLU A 44 -23.91 -12.36 -11.73
N GLY A 45 -23.86 -11.62 -12.84
CA GLY A 45 -23.11 -12.01 -14.04
C GLY A 45 -21.61 -12.20 -13.80
N SER A 46 -21.04 -11.49 -12.82
CA SER A 46 -19.63 -11.61 -12.43
C SER A 46 -19.24 -13.03 -11.99
N ILE A 47 -20.16 -13.76 -11.34
CA ILE A 47 -19.94 -15.13 -10.89
C ILE A 47 -19.90 -16.10 -12.08
N TRP A 48 -20.84 -15.97 -13.03
CA TRP A 48 -20.88 -16.81 -14.23
C TRP A 48 -19.73 -16.54 -15.18
N GLU A 49 -19.27 -15.29 -15.28
CA GLU A 49 -18.04 -14.95 -15.99
C GLU A 49 -16.83 -15.65 -15.36
N ALA A 50 -16.69 -15.61 -14.03
CA ALA A 50 -15.60 -16.28 -13.31
C ALA A 50 -15.62 -17.81 -13.49
N LEU A 51 -16.80 -18.44 -13.47
CA LEU A 51 -16.96 -19.89 -13.69
C LEU A 51 -16.70 -20.31 -15.14
N SER A 52 -17.19 -19.53 -16.10
CA SER A 52 -16.90 -19.73 -17.52
C SER A 52 -15.40 -19.62 -17.78
N PHE A 53 -14.73 -18.68 -17.10
CA PHE A 53 -13.29 -18.54 -17.11
C PHE A 53 -12.61 -19.80 -16.53
N ALA A 54 -13.02 -20.26 -15.35
CA ALA A 54 -12.46 -21.45 -14.72
C ALA A 54 -12.56 -22.70 -15.62
N GLY A 55 -13.71 -22.90 -16.27
CA GLY A 55 -13.93 -23.98 -17.23
C GLY A 55 -13.06 -23.87 -18.48
N HIS A 56 -12.93 -22.67 -19.06
CA HIS A 56 -12.08 -22.43 -20.23
C HIS A 56 -10.60 -22.77 -19.96
N TYR A 57 -10.10 -22.41 -18.78
CA TYR A 57 -8.70 -22.66 -18.38
C TYR A 57 -8.47 -24.01 -17.70
N LYS A 58 -9.51 -24.84 -17.55
CA LYS A 58 -9.44 -26.17 -16.94
C LYS A 58 -8.82 -26.13 -15.53
N LEU A 59 -9.22 -25.18 -14.70
CA LEU A 59 -8.81 -25.16 -13.29
C LEU A 59 -9.34 -26.42 -12.60
N ASP A 60 -8.45 -27.24 -12.04
CA ASP A 60 -8.77 -28.51 -11.39
C ASP A 60 -8.75 -28.43 -9.84
N ASN A 61 -8.37 -27.26 -9.31
CA ASN A 61 -8.26 -27.00 -7.89
C ASN A 61 -9.27 -25.95 -7.36
N LEU A 62 -10.17 -25.43 -8.21
CA LEU A 62 -11.25 -24.53 -7.79
C LEU A 62 -12.55 -25.31 -7.55
N VAL A 63 -13.10 -25.23 -6.34
CA VAL A 63 -14.37 -25.85 -5.95
C VAL A 63 -15.37 -24.74 -5.61
N ALA A 64 -16.32 -24.50 -6.50
CA ALA A 64 -17.46 -23.63 -6.24
C ALA A 64 -18.59 -24.43 -5.58
N ILE A 65 -19.02 -23.99 -4.40
CA ILE A 65 -20.13 -24.56 -3.64
C ILE A 65 -21.28 -23.56 -3.70
N PHE A 66 -22.36 -23.94 -4.38
CA PHE A 66 -23.57 -23.14 -4.43
C PHE A 66 -24.48 -23.49 -3.26
N ASP A 67 -24.71 -22.52 -2.39
CA ASP A 67 -25.72 -22.60 -1.34
C ASP A 67 -27.06 -22.13 -1.91
N ILE A 68 -27.78 -23.06 -2.54
CA ILE A 68 -29.13 -22.83 -3.06
C ILE A 68 -30.13 -23.20 -1.97
N ASN A 69 -30.16 -22.39 -0.91
CA ASN A 69 -31.01 -22.64 0.24
C ASN A 69 -32.48 -22.24 -0.01
N ARG A 70 -32.77 -21.45 -1.06
CA ARG A 70 -34.14 -21.04 -1.46
C ARG A 70 -34.90 -20.37 -0.31
N LEU A 71 -34.19 -19.75 0.63
CA LEU A 71 -34.77 -19.14 1.82
C LEU A 71 -35.31 -17.72 1.53
N GLY A 72 -35.19 -17.25 0.28
CA GLY A 72 -35.72 -15.98 -0.22
C GLY A 72 -37.21 -15.98 -0.60
N GLN A 73 -38.05 -16.88 -0.07
CA GLN A 73 -39.36 -17.33 -0.61
C GLN A 73 -40.46 -16.28 -0.93
N ARG A 74 -40.20 -14.97 -0.90
CA ARG A 74 -41.13 -13.92 -1.39
C ARG A 74 -40.46 -12.75 -2.14
N ILE A 75 -39.13 -12.75 -2.26
CA ILE A 75 -38.33 -11.74 -2.96
C ILE A 75 -37.19 -12.38 -3.78
N GLU A 76 -37.13 -13.71 -3.79
CA GLU A 76 -36.25 -14.50 -4.65
C GLU A 76 -36.41 -14.08 -6.10
N ASP A 77 -35.28 -13.96 -6.81
CA ASP A 77 -35.22 -13.53 -8.21
C ASP A 77 -35.85 -12.15 -8.49
N SER A 78 -36.07 -11.35 -7.44
CA SER A 78 -36.61 -9.99 -7.57
C SER A 78 -35.50 -8.95 -7.55
N ASP A 79 -35.46 -8.12 -8.59
CA ASP A 79 -34.66 -6.91 -8.60
C ASP A 79 -35.01 -5.96 -7.44
N ASN A 80 -34.13 -5.02 -7.15
CA ASN A 80 -34.31 -3.94 -6.17
C ASN A 80 -34.34 -4.36 -4.68
N TRP A 81 -33.75 -5.50 -4.30
CA TRP A 81 -33.63 -5.91 -2.89
C TRP A 81 -32.23 -5.81 -2.28
N HIS A 82 -31.20 -5.50 -3.08
CA HIS A 82 -29.83 -5.33 -2.59
C HIS A 82 -29.77 -4.26 -1.48
N GLY A 83 -29.25 -4.63 -0.31
CA GLY A 83 -29.07 -3.75 0.85
C GLY A 83 -30.36 -3.31 1.56
N LYS A 84 -31.52 -3.92 1.28
CA LYS A 84 -32.80 -3.53 1.91
C LYS A 84 -33.24 -4.49 3.02
N PRO A 85 -33.67 -3.98 4.19
CA PRO A 85 -34.30 -4.83 5.20
C PRO A 85 -35.67 -5.33 4.72
N LEU A 86 -36.09 -6.50 5.22
CA LEU A 86 -37.36 -7.13 4.82
C LEU A 86 -38.62 -6.37 5.31
N GLY A 87 -38.50 -5.54 6.36
CA GLY A 87 -39.61 -4.75 6.91
C GLY A 87 -40.82 -5.62 7.26
N ASP A 88 -42.01 -5.20 6.83
CA ASP A 88 -43.29 -5.88 7.09
C ASP A 88 -43.37 -7.30 6.50
N LYS A 89 -42.46 -7.66 5.59
CA LYS A 89 -42.37 -9.02 5.04
C LYS A 89 -41.64 -9.99 5.96
N ALA A 90 -40.90 -9.49 6.96
CA ALA A 90 -40.07 -10.30 7.85
C ALA A 90 -40.87 -11.35 8.66
N PRO A 91 -42.02 -11.04 9.31
CA PRO A 91 -42.76 -12.04 10.07
C PRO A 91 -43.18 -13.25 9.24
N ALA A 92 -43.69 -13.00 8.04
CA ALA A 92 -44.14 -14.06 7.14
C ALA A 92 -42.99 -14.90 6.58
N ALA A 93 -41.81 -14.30 6.37
CA ALA A 93 -40.60 -15.03 5.97
C ALA A 93 -40.08 -15.91 7.12
N ILE A 94 -40.00 -15.37 8.35
CA ILE A 94 -39.57 -16.11 9.54
C ILE A 94 -40.50 -17.32 9.78
N GLU A 95 -41.81 -17.12 9.75
CA GLU A 95 -42.78 -18.21 9.94
C GLU A 95 -42.61 -19.32 8.88
N ALA A 96 -42.37 -18.94 7.62
CA ALA A 96 -42.13 -19.90 6.54
C ALA A 96 -40.84 -20.72 6.75
N LEU A 97 -39.78 -20.10 7.28
CA LEU A 97 -38.52 -20.76 7.63
C LEU A 97 -38.68 -21.70 8.82
N GLU A 98 -39.36 -21.25 9.88
CA GLU A 98 -39.60 -22.04 11.10
C GLU A 98 -40.42 -23.31 10.85
N LYS A 99 -41.31 -23.28 9.84
CA LYS A 99 -42.07 -24.46 9.39
C LYS A 99 -41.20 -25.51 8.70
N GLN A 100 -40.11 -25.10 8.07
CA GLN A 100 -39.18 -26.00 7.36
C GLN A 100 -38.11 -26.59 8.30
N MET A 101 -37.94 -26.03 9.50
CA MET A 101 -36.98 -26.54 10.47
C MET A 101 -37.39 -27.91 11.00
N VAL A 102 -36.64 -28.95 10.58
CA VAL A 102 -36.86 -30.34 11.01
C VAL A 102 -36.42 -30.58 12.45
N SER A 103 -35.39 -29.88 12.92
CA SER A 103 -34.90 -30.03 14.30
C SER A 103 -34.78 -28.67 14.99
N LYS A 104 -35.47 -28.57 16.14
CA LYS A 104 -35.69 -27.34 16.91
C LYS A 104 -34.92 -27.36 18.24
N GLY A 105 -33.70 -27.88 18.21
CA GLY A 105 -32.85 -28.02 19.41
C GLY A 105 -31.79 -26.91 19.51
N PRO A 106 -31.31 -26.60 20.73
CA PRO A 106 -30.08 -25.84 20.88
C PRO A 106 -28.91 -26.72 20.40
N TRP A 107 -28.40 -26.43 19.21
CA TRP A 107 -27.21 -27.09 18.68
C TRP A 107 -25.97 -26.46 19.26
N LYS A 108 -25.12 -27.26 19.91
CA LYS A 108 -23.79 -26.82 20.34
C LYS A 108 -22.76 -27.24 19.29
N LEU A 109 -22.85 -26.64 18.10
CA LEU A 109 -21.80 -26.76 17.09
C LEU A 109 -20.66 -25.81 17.47
N SER A 110 -19.58 -26.37 18.00
CA SER A 110 -18.32 -25.65 18.14
C SER A 110 -17.40 -26.02 16.99
N PRO A 111 -16.72 -25.04 16.34
CA PRO A 111 -15.64 -25.36 15.41
C PRO A 111 -14.65 -26.30 16.08
N GLN A 112 -14.37 -27.44 15.44
CA GLN A 112 -13.32 -28.32 15.93
C GLN A 112 -11.99 -27.56 15.83
N ARG A 113 -11.18 -27.64 16.89
CA ARG A 113 -9.80 -27.15 16.80
C ARG A 113 -9.08 -27.93 15.71
N PRO A 114 -8.10 -27.32 15.01
CA PRO A 114 -7.24 -28.07 14.11
C PRO A 114 -6.66 -29.29 14.83
N GLU A 115 -6.66 -30.45 14.18
CA GLU A 115 -6.13 -31.70 14.77
C GLU A 115 -4.64 -31.57 15.11
N LYS A 116 -3.93 -30.68 14.41
CA LYS A 116 -2.53 -30.37 14.62
C LYS A 116 -2.30 -28.86 14.55
N GLU A 117 -1.63 -28.32 15.57
CA GLU A 117 -1.15 -26.93 15.58
C GLU A 117 0.31 -26.92 15.11
N ASP A 118 0.50 -26.92 13.79
CA ASP A 118 1.81 -27.00 13.12
C ASP A 118 2.34 -25.65 12.65
N ALA A 119 1.61 -24.56 12.87
CA ALA A 119 2.08 -23.21 12.61
C ALA A 119 3.24 -22.87 13.58
N PRO A 120 4.43 -22.52 13.08
CA PRO A 120 5.56 -22.24 13.96
C PRO A 120 5.30 -20.96 14.78
N PRO A 121 5.83 -20.90 16.02
CA PRO A 121 5.86 -19.67 16.80
C PRO A 121 6.70 -18.60 16.08
N VAL A 122 6.36 -17.34 16.28
CA VAL A 122 6.97 -16.20 15.57
C VAL A 122 7.32 -15.11 16.58
N ASP A 123 8.58 -14.66 16.60
CA ASP A 123 9.02 -13.53 17.43
C ASP A 123 8.51 -12.19 16.84
N ILE A 124 7.66 -11.52 17.59
CA ILE A 124 7.03 -10.27 17.15
C ILE A 124 7.81 -9.00 17.49
N SER A 125 8.98 -9.11 18.12
CA SER A 125 9.72 -7.98 18.70
C SER A 125 11.01 -7.62 17.95
N ASN A 126 11.51 -6.40 18.19
CA ASN A 126 12.91 -5.98 18.00
C ASN A 126 13.50 -6.18 16.59
N ILE A 127 12.77 -5.81 15.54
CA ILE A 127 13.35 -5.78 14.19
C ILE A 127 14.37 -4.64 14.14
N ARG A 128 15.60 -4.92 13.72
CA ARG A 128 16.66 -3.92 13.58
C ARG A 128 17.48 -4.16 12.33
N LEU A 129 18.26 -3.17 11.90
CA LEU A 129 19.27 -3.39 10.87
C LEU A 129 20.31 -4.40 11.39
N SER A 130 20.71 -5.35 10.54
CA SER A 130 21.76 -6.32 10.89
C SER A 130 23.12 -5.66 11.16
N GLU A 131 23.34 -4.50 10.56
CA GLU A 131 24.51 -3.65 10.72
C GLU A 131 24.07 -2.17 10.62
N PRO A 132 24.75 -1.23 11.29
CA PRO A 132 24.40 0.19 11.18
C PRO A 132 24.55 0.72 9.74
N PRO A 133 23.99 1.91 9.45
CA PRO A 133 24.34 2.66 8.25
C PRO A 133 25.86 2.82 8.13
N ASN A 134 26.40 2.80 6.92
CA ASN A 134 27.83 2.89 6.68
C ASN A 134 28.12 3.74 5.44
N TYR A 135 27.76 5.02 5.52
CA TYR A 135 27.96 6.01 4.47
C TYR A 135 28.99 7.06 4.88
N LYS A 136 29.65 7.67 3.89
CA LYS A 136 30.53 8.82 4.14
C LYS A 136 29.73 10.12 4.00
N ILE A 137 29.88 11.04 4.94
CA ILE A 137 29.28 12.38 4.83
C ILE A 137 29.73 13.03 3.51
N GLY A 138 28.79 13.59 2.75
CA GLY A 138 29.00 14.18 1.43
C GLY A 138 28.96 13.19 0.27
N GLU A 139 29.00 11.88 0.51
CA GLU A 139 28.81 10.86 -0.54
C GLU A 139 27.42 11.01 -1.17
N LYS A 140 27.33 10.86 -2.49
CA LYS A 140 26.07 11.02 -3.23
C LYS A 140 25.39 9.67 -3.42
N VAL A 141 24.27 9.45 -2.72
CA VAL A 141 23.50 8.20 -2.73
C VAL A 141 22.02 8.51 -2.90
N ALA A 142 21.33 7.81 -3.80
CA ALA A 142 19.89 7.95 -3.93
C ALA A 142 19.16 7.23 -2.79
N THR A 143 18.11 7.84 -2.23
CA THR A 143 17.35 7.20 -1.13
C THR A 143 16.64 5.93 -1.56
N ARG A 144 16.25 5.78 -2.83
CA ARG A 144 15.73 4.50 -3.37
C ARG A 144 16.76 3.36 -3.28
N LEU A 145 18.05 3.67 -3.49
CA LEU A 145 19.13 2.69 -3.37
C LEU A 145 19.35 2.32 -1.90
N ALA A 146 19.34 3.31 -1.01
CA ALA A 146 19.44 3.10 0.43
C ALA A 146 18.27 2.27 0.99
N TYR A 147 17.05 2.43 0.46
CA TYR A 147 15.91 1.56 0.79
C TYR A 147 16.20 0.09 0.49
N GLY A 148 16.72 -0.22 -0.71
CA GLY A 148 17.09 -1.59 -1.07
C GLY A 148 18.17 -2.19 -0.16
N VAL A 149 19.15 -1.38 0.24
CA VAL A 149 20.20 -1.77 1.21
C VAL A 149 19.58 -2.03 2.59
N ALA A 150 18.75 -1.12 3.10
CA ALA A 150 18.07 -1.25 4.39
C ALA A 150 17.21 -2.52 4.43
N LEU A 151 16.45 -2.77 3.37
CA LEU A 151 15.55 -3.91 3.28
C LEU A 151 16.33 -5.23 3.38
N ALA A 152 17.46 -5.35 2.68
CA ALA A 152 18.33 -6.52 2.76
C ALA A 152 18.90 -6.73 4.19
N LYS A 153 19.31 -5.64 4.87
CA LYS A 153 19.78 -5.67 6.27
C LYS A 153 18.68 -6.09 7.25
N LEU A 154 17.46 -5.57 7.08
CA LEU A 154 16.30 -5.97 7.88
C LEU A 154 15.97 -7.46 7.67
N GLY A 155 16.02 -7.93 6.42
CA GLY A 155 15.85 -9.34 6.08
C GLY A 155 16.89 -10.25 6.72
N ALA A 156 18.14 -9.80 6.81
CA ALA A 156 19.23 -10.55 7.45
C ALA A 156 19.05 -10.63 8.98
N ASN A 157 18.43 -9.62 9.60
CA ASN A 157 18.16 -9.63 11.03
C ASN A 157 16.92 -10.45 11.40
N ASN A 158 15.85 -10.38 10.61
CA ASN A 158 14.55 -10.94 10.98
C ASN A 158 13.88 -11.70 9.82
N SER A 159 13.54 -12.98 10.06
CA SER A 159 12.93 -13.87 9.08
C SER A 159 11.49 -13.49 8.70
N ARG A 160 10.81 -12.65 9.49
CA ARG A 160 9.46 -12.16 9.20
C ARG A 160 9.45 -11.05 8.16
N VAL A 161 10.57 -10.37 7.96
CA VAL A 161 10.65 -9.33 6.92
C VAL A 161 10.58 -10.04 5.58
N ILE A 162 9.56 -9.70 4.80
CA ILE A 162 9.37 -10.15 3.43
C ILE A 162 9.26 -8.93 2.53
N ALA A 163 9.69 -9.06 1.29
CA ALA A 163 9.63 -8.00 0.29
C ALA A 163 8.74 -8.42 -0.86
N MET A 164 8.05 -7.45 -1.45
CA MET A 164 7.26 -7.65 -2.65
C MET A 164 7.29 -6.42 -3.54
N ASP A 165 7.26 -6.64 -4.84
CA ASP A 165 7.43 -5.56 -5.83
C ASP A 165 6.53 -5.77 -7.04
N GLY A 166 6.12 -4.66 -7.66
CA GLY A 166 5.28 -4.65 -8.85
C GLY A 166 6.07 -4.57 -10.16
N ASP A 167 6.97 -5.51 -10.43
CA ASP A 167 7.92 -5.52 -11.56
C ASP A 167 8.82 -4.27 -11.71
N THR A 168 9.06 -3.53 -10.63
CA THR A 168 9.94 -2.35 -10.58
C THR A 168 11.17 -2.54 -9.71
N LYS A 169 11.46 -3.79 -9.31
CA LYS A 169 12.52 -4.18 -8.36
C LYS A 169 13.93 -3.64 -8.66
N ASN A 170 14.27 -3.50 -9.94
CA ASN A 170 15.53 -2.92 -10.41
C ASN A 170 15.57 -1.39 -10.27
N SER A 171 14.40 -0.75 -10.21
CA SER A 171 14.22 0.70 -10.08
C SER A 171 13.99 1.13 -8.63
N THR A 172 13.25 0.34 -7.85
CA THR A 172 13.06 0.50 -6.41
C THR A 172 14.26 0.00 -5.61
N PHE A 173 15.14 -0.79 -6.23
CA PHE A 173 16.24 -1.53 -5.59
C PHE A 173 15.80 -2.61 -4.59
N SER A 174 14.53 -3.04 -4.62
CA SER A 174 14.08 -4.21 -3.87
C SER A 174 14.72 -5.52 -4.40
N ASP A 175 15.32 -5.49 -5.59
CA ASP A 175 16.14 -6.59 -6.13
C ASP A 175 17.34 -6.94 -5.23
N LYS A 176 17.83 -6.00 -4.42
CA LYS A 176 18.85 -6.28 -3.39
C LYS A 176 18.34 -7.26 -2.34
N PHE A 177 17.11 -7.09 -1.89
CA PHE A 177 16.48 -8.06 -0.99
C PHE A 177 16.28 -9.40 -1.70
N LYS A 178 15.77 -9.39 -2.95
CA LYS A 178 15.60 -10.61 -3.75
C LYS A 178 16.89 -11.42 -3.88
N LYS A 179 18.02 -10.75 -4.11
CA LYS A 179 19.34 -11.40 -4.23
C LYS A 179 19.80 -12.01 -2.90
N ALA A 180 19.54 -11.34 -1.78
CA ALA A 180 19.97 -11.79 -0.45
C ALA A 180 19.03 -12.84 0.17
N HIS A 181 17.72 -12.73 -0.06
CA HIS A 181 16.65 -13.52 0.58
C HIS A 181 15.57 -13.92 -0.45
N PRO A 182 15.92 -14.73 -1.48
CA PRO A 182 15.04 -15.01 -2.61
C PRO A 182 13.75 -15.75 -2.23
N ASP A 183 13.79 -16.56 -1.17
CA ASP A 183 12.67 -17.31 -0.60
C ASP A 183 11.63 -16.42 0.08
N ARG A 184 11.99 -15.17 0.39
CA ARG A 184 11.14 -14.18 1.06
C ARG A 184 10.80 -12.98 0.17
N PHE A 185 11.10 -13.07 -1.12
CA PHE A 185 10.73 -12.07 -2.12
C PHE A 185 9.56 -12.57 -2.96
N ILE A 186 8.47 -11.79 -3.01
CA ILE A 186 7.28 -12.10 -3.80
C ILE A 186 7.21 -11.13 -4.98
N GLU A 187 7.38 -11.65 -6.19
CA GLU A 187 7.13 -10.87 -7.41
C GLU A 187 5.61 -10.78 -7.63
N CYS A 188 5.06 -9.57 -7.61
CA CYS A 188 3.63 -9.35 -7.82
C CYS A 188 3.30 -8.88 -9.24
N PHE A 189 4.30 -8.69 -10.10
CA PHE A 189 4.15 -8.19 -11.47
C PHE A 189 3.45 -6.81 -11.51
N ILE A 190 3.05 -6.33 -12.70
CA ILE A 190 2.38 -5.04 -12.88
C ILE A 190 0.91 -5.13 -12.42
N ALA A 191 0.71 -5.22 -11.11
CA ALA A 191 -0.59 -5.42 -10.47
C ALA A 191 -0.63 -4.82 -9.05
N GLU A 192 -0.49 -3.50 -8.92
CA GLU A 192 -0.33 -2.81 -7.62
C GLU A 192 -1.49 -3.05 -6.66
N GLN A 193 -2.72 -3.19 -7.18
CA GLN A 193 -3.90 -3.54 -6.37
C GLN A 193 -3.70 -4.90 -5.68
N ASN A 194 -3.25 -5.90 -6.44
CA ASN A 194 -2.95 -7.22 -5.90
C ASN A 194 -1.70 -7.20 -5.01
N LEU A 195 -0.65 -6.45 -5.37
CA LEU A 195 0.54 -6.25 -4.54
C LEU A 195 0.17 -5.81 -3.12
N VAL A 196 -0.70 -4.80 -2.98
CA VAL A 196 -1.18 -4.35 -1.66
C VAL A 196 -2.06 -5.39 -0.98
N GLY A 197 -2.95 -6.07 -1.72
CA GLY A 197 -3.79 -7.14 -1.19
C GLY A 197 -2.98 -8.32 -0.61
N VAL A 198 -1.96 -8.77 -1.35
CA VAL A 198 -1.01 -9.80 -0.92
C VAL A 198 -0.25 -9.34 0.32
N ALA A 199 0.25 -8.09 0.33
CA ALA A 199 0.93 -7.52 1.50
C ALA A 199 0.06 -7.58 2.76
N ILE A 200 -1.19 -7.13 2.66
CA ILE A 200 -2.15 -7.16 3.76
C ILE A 200 -2.37 -8.60 4.25
N GLY A 201 -2.60 -9.53 3.32
CA GLY A 201 -2.78 -10.95 3.63
C GLY A 201 -1.60 -11.57 4.37
N CYS A 202 -0.37 -11.28 3.93
CA CYS A 202 0.84 -11.79 4.59
C CYS A 202 1.05 -11.20 6.00
N GLY A 203 0.67 -9.93 6.21
CA GLY A 203 0.75 -9.26 7.51
C GLY A 203 -0.27 -9.75 8.53
N CYS A 204 -1.33 -10.46 8.12
CA CYS A 204 -2.37 -10.98 9.00
C CYS A 204 -1.81 -11.84 10.13
N ARG A 205 -2.42 -11.74 11.32
CA ARG A 205 -2.01 -12.48 12.54
C ARG A 205 -0.54 -12.26 12.94
N GLY A 206 0.09 -11.19 12.44
CA GLY A 206 1.50 -10.90 12.70
C GLY A 206 2.46 -11.94 12.13
N ARG A 207 2.09 -12.69 11.08
CA ARG A 207 2.96 -13.74 10.53
C ARG A 207 4.20 -13.15 9.87
N THR A 208 4.06 -12.07 9.11
CA THR A 208 5.19 -11.37 8.48
C THR A 208 5.17 -9.86 8.73
N VAL A 209 6.23 -9.17 8.33
CA VAL A 209 6.34 -7.71 8.21
C VAL A 209 6.61 -7.39 6.74
N PRO A 210 5.55 -7.15 5.95
CA PRO A 210 5.65 -7.02 4.51
C PRO A 210 6.07 -5.59 4.09
N PHE A 211 7.09 -5.52 3.24
CA PHE A 211 7.48 -4.33 2.51
C PHE A 211 7.06 -4.45 1.04
N ALA A 212 6.08 -3.65 0.63
CA ALA A 212 5.64 -3.52 -0.76
C ALA A 212 6.29 -2.31 -1.43
N SER A 213 6.90 -2.49 -2.60
CA SER A 213 7.52 -1.40 -3.35
C SER A 213 7.05 -1.30 -4.80
N THR A 214 6.87 -0.06 -5.22
CA THR A 214 6.67 0.35 -6.62
C THR A 214 7.06 1.83 -6.74
N PHE A 215 6.75 2.49 -7.86
CA PHE A 215 6.86 3.95 -7.95
C PHE A 215 5.76 4.56 -7.09
N ALA A 216 6.05 5.65 -6.37
CA ALA A 216 5.06 6.32 -5.53
C ALA A 216 3.81 6.73 -6.31
N ALA A 217 3.97 7.09 -7.60
CA ALA A 217 2.86 7.39 -8.50
C ALA A 217 1.90 6.20 -8.67
N PHE A 218 2.42 4.97 -8.72
CA PHE A 218 1.60 3.77 -8.99
C PHE A 218 0.88 3.24 -7.76
N PHE A 219 1.23 3.68 -6.55
CA PHE A 219 0.39 3.40 -5.37
C PHE A 219 -1.00 4.04 -5.46
N THR A 220 -1.20 5.08 -6.29
CA THR A 220 -2.53 5.61 -6.60
C THR A 220 -3.46 4.54 -7.17
N ARG A 221 -2.91 3.58 -7.94
CA ARG A 221 -3.64 2.44 -8.51
C ARG A 221 -4.21 1.52 -7.44
N ALA A 222 -3.59 1.47 -6.26
CA ALA A 222 -3.94 0.62 -5.13
C ALA A 222 -4.54 1.39 -3.95
N PHE A 223 -4.99 2.64 -4.16
CA PHE A 223 -5.43 3.49 -3.05
C PHE A 223 -6.63 2.90 -2.30
N ASP A 224 -7.57 2.25 -3.01
CA ASP A 224 -8.70 1.59 -2.37
C ASP A 224 -8.27 0.42 -1.47
N GLN A 225 -7.29 -0.38 -1.91
CA GLN A 225 -6.72 -1.46 -1.10
C GLN A 225 -5.97 -0.92 0.13
N LEU A 226 -5.25 0.20 0.00
CA LEU A 226 -4.60 0.87 1.13
C LEU A 226 -5.63 1.42 2.14
N ARG A 227 -6.71 2.03 1.64
CA ARG A 227 -7.84 2.52 2.45
C ARG A 227 -8.51 1.37 3.20
N MET A 228 -8.84 0.27 2.51
CA MET A 228 -9.40 -0.94 3.13
C MET A 228 -8.41 -1.62 4.08
N GLY A 229 -7.10 -1.54 3.80
CA GLY A 229 -6.04 -2.00 4.70
C GLY A 229 -6.06 -1.26 6.03
N ALA A 230 -6.19 0.07 6.01
CA ALA A 230 -6.32 0.87 7.23
C ALA A 230 -7.59 0.54 8.03
N ILE A 231 -8.73 0.37 7.34
CA ILE A 231 -10.00 -0.08 7.96
C ILE A 231 -9.81 -1.46 8.61
N SER A 232 -9.05 -2.34 7.97
CA SER A 232 -8.71 -3.68 8.46
C SER A 232 -7.61 -3.69 9.54
N GLN A 233 -7.11 -2.52 9.95
CA GLN A 233 -5.97 -2.36 10.87
C GLN A 233 -4.72 -3.14 10.42
N ALA A 234 -4.51 -3.20 9.10
CA ALA A 234 -3.41 -3.93 8.49
C ALA A 234 -2.05 -3.32 8.84
N ASN A 235 -1.04 -4.18 8.91
CA ASN A 235 0.34 -3.80 9.19
C ASN A 235 1.22 -4.01 7.95
N ILE A 236 1.36 -2.99 7.11
CA ILE A 236 2.15 -3.05 5.87
C ILE A 236 3.08 -1.84 5.73
N LYS A 237 4.20 -2.02 5.02
CA LYS A 237 5.19 -0.98 4.74
C LYS A 237 5.24 -0.74 3.24
N CYS A 238 4.89 0.45 2.80
CA CYS A 238 4.87 0.84 1.40
C CYS A 238 6.08 1.72 1.11
N ALA A 239 6.97 1.31 0.22
CA ALA A 239 8.09 2.13 -0.24
C ALA A 239 7.83 2.60 -1.67
N GLY A 240 7.49 3.88 -1.82
CA GLY A 240 7.25 4.52 -3.11
C GLY A 240 8.49 5.25 -3.59
N SER A 241 9.06 4.80 -4.71
CA SER A 241 10.21 5.44 -5.35
C SER A 241 9.81 6.51 -6.35
N HIS A 242 10.78 7.17 -7.00
CA HIS A 242 10.53 8.06 -8.14
C HIS A 242 9.62 9.24 -7.80
N ALA A 243 9.82 9.81 -6.60
CA ALA A 243 8.96 10.86 -6.11
C ALA A 243 9.25 12.24 -6.72
N GLY A 244 8.19 12.99 -7.04
CA GLY A 244 8.25 14.34 -7.59
C GLY A 244 8.79 14.44 -9.01
N ILE A 245 8.97 15.68 -9.47
CA ILE A 245 9.48 15.99 -10.83
C ILE A 245 10.94 15.60 -11.04
N SER A 246 11.68 15.36 -9.95
CA SER A 246 13.13 15.14 -9.95
C SER A 246 13.57 13.86 -10.68
N ILE A 247 12.62 13.06 -11.15
CA ILE A 247 12.90 11.87 -11.94
C ILE A 247 13.42 12.18 -13.34
N GLY A 248 13.08 13.36 -13.89
CA GLY A 248 13.54 13.80 -15.21
C GLY A 248 12.66 13.29 -16.35
N GLU A 249 13.29 12.57 -17.26
CA GLU A 249 12.86 12.37 -18.65
C GLU A 249 11.60 11.49 -18.82
N ASP A 250 11.26 10.65 -17.84
CA ASP A 250 10.07 9.80 -17.90
C ASP A 250 8.76 10.62 -17.90
N GLY A 251 8.80 11.85 -17.42
CA GLY A 251 7.66 12.77 -17.48
C GLY A 251 6.57 12.49 -16.43
N PRO A 252 5.42 13.20 -16.53
CA PRO A 252 4.44 13.30 -15.45
C PRO A 252 3.72 11.98 -15.13
N SER A 253 3.69 11.01 -16.05
CA SER A 253 3.08 9.70 -15.81
C SER A 253 3.78 8.88 -14.71
N GLN A 254 5.05 9.17 -14.42
CA GLN A 254 5.85 8.50 -13.40
C GLN A 254 6.08 9.39 -12.16
N MET A 255 5.77 10.68 -12.26
CA MET A 255 6.00 11.65 -11.19
C MET A 255 4.95 11.50 -10.10
N ALA A 256 5.36 11.05 -8.92
CA ALA A 256 4.47 11.05 -7.76
C ALA A 256 4.34 12.47 -7.18
N LEU A 257 3.18 13.09 -7.35
CA LEU A 257 2.92 14.47 -6.93
C LEU A 257 1.80 14.57 -5.86
N GLU A 258 0.94 13.56 -5.79
CA GLU A 258 -0.19 13.43 -4.88
C GLU A 258 0.01 12.37 -3.79
N ASP A 259 1.12 11.64 -3.81
CA ASP A 259 1.40 10.50 -2.92
C ASP A 259 1.41 10.90 -1.44
N LEU A 260 1.99 12.05 -1.10
CA LEU A 260 1.94 12.59 0.26
C LEU A 260 0.51 12.90 0.70
N ALA A 261 -0.31 13.49 -0.17
CA ALA A 261 -1.71 13.80 0.15
C ALA A 261 -2.52 12.50 0.35
N MET A 262 -2.33 11.53 -0.55
CA MET A 262 -2.95 10.22 -0.50
C MET A 262 -2.63 9.49 0.80
N PHE A 263 -1.35 9.28 1.12
CA PHE A 263 -0.98 8.54 2.34
C PHE A 263 -1.33 9.29 3.62
N ARG A 264 -1.27 10.63 3.63
CA ARG A 264 -1.72 11.44 4.80
C ARG A 264 -3.23 11.41 5.02
N SER A 265 -4.03 11.11 3.98
CA SER A 265 -5.48 10.96 4.12
C SER A 265 -5.88 9.63 4.76
N ILE A 266 -4.97 8.64 4.81
CA ILE A 266 -5.20 7.35 5.44
C ILE A 266 -5.06 7.51 6.96
N PRO A 267 -6.11 7.19 7.76
CA PRO A 267 -6.05 7.32 9.21
C PRO A 267 -4.92 6.48 9.83
N ASN A 268 -4.24 7.05 10.83
CA ASN A 268 -3.15 6.41 11.56
C ASN A 268 -1.96 5.95 10.68
N SER A 269 -1.82 6.51 9.47
CA SER A 269 -0.64 6.24 8.67
C SER A 269 0.58 6.98 9.21
N VAL A 270 1.77 6.43 8.96
CA VAL A 270 3.05 7.13 9.16
C VAL A 270 3.68 7.37 7.81
N VAL A 271 4.06 8.62 7.53
CA VAL A 271 4.72 9.00 6.29
C VAL A 271 6.14 9.44 6.60
N PHE A 272 7.11 8.65 6.13
CA PHE A 272 8.52 9.00 6.11
C PHE A 272 8.90 9.58 4.76
N TYR A 273 9.66 10.67 4.78
CA TYR A 273 10.32 11.20 3.60
C TYR A 273 11.81 11.46 3.92
N PRO A 274 12.65 10.41 3.86
CA PRO A 274 14.07 10.54 4.15
C PRO A 274 14.79 11.41 3.10
N SER A 275 15.72 12.24 3.57
CA SER A 275 16.46 13.20 2.73
C SER A 275 17.80 12.65 2.22
N ASP A 276 18.35 11.64 2.89
CA ASP A 276 19.63 11.01 2.55
C ASP A 276 19.63 9.50 2.85
N ALA A 277 20.75 8.83 2.57
CA ALA A 277 20.85 7.39 2.75
C ALA A 277 20.74 6.93 4.21
N VAL A 278 21.34 7.66 5.16
CA VAL A 278 21.28 7.32 6.60
C VAL A 278 19.85 7.42 7.11
N SER A 279 19.17 8.55 6.86
CA SER A 279 17.77 8.74 7.26
C SER A 279 16.84 7.73 6.58
N CYS A 280 17.16 7.27 5.36
CA CYS A 280 16.39 6.24 4.67
C CYS A 280 16.51 4.87 5.34
N GLU A 281 17.73 4.41 5.68
CA GLU A 281 17.88 3.14 6.40
C GLU A 281 17.18 3.17 7.76
N ARG A 282 17.30 4.29 8.49
CA ARG A 282 16.63 4.48 9.78
C ARG A 282 15.11 4.55 9.66
N ALA A 283 14.58 5.17 8.60
CA ALA A 283 13.15 5.17 8.31
C ALA A 283 12.62 3.74 8.05
N CYS A 284 13.39 2.89 7.37
CA CYS A 284 13.01 1.48 7.16
C CYS A 284 12.98 0.69 8.46
N GLU A 285 13.98 0.89 9.33
CA GLU A 285 14.05 0.29 10.66
C GLU A 285 12.87 0.71 11.55
N LEU A 286 12.54 2.00 11.58
CA LEU A 286 11.38 2.52 12.31
C LEU A 286 10.06 2.00 11.72
N ALA A 287 9.94 1.95 10.40
CA ALA A 287 8.77 1.42 9.69
C ALA A 287 8.51 -0.04 10.07
N ALA A 288 9.56 -0.87 10.10
CA ALA A 288 9.43 -2.29 10.44
C ALA A 288 8.83 -2.53 11.84
N ASN A 289 9.05 -1.60 12.78
CA ASN A 289 8.54 -1.70 14.15
C ASN A 289 7.23 -0.94 14.41
N TYR A 290 6.79 -0.09 13.48
CA TYR A 290 5.51 0.61 13.60
C TYR A 290 4.35 -0.30 13.19
N LYS A 291 3.24 -0.29 13.92
CA LYS A 291 2.01 -1.01 13.55
C LYS A 291 1.06 -0.11 12.77
N GLY A 292 0.72 -0.50 11.55
CA GLY A 292 -0.20 0.23 10.68
C GLY A 292 0.34 0.39 9.27
N ILE A 293 -0.33 1.25 8.48
CA ILE A 293 0.11 1.63 7.13
C ILE A 293 1.27 2.62 7.24
N VAL A 294 2.44 2.22 6.74
CA VAL A 294 3.61 3.12 6.69
C VAL A 294 3.96 3.40 5.24
N PHE A 295 4.24 4.65 4.90
CA PHE A 295 4.77 5.06 3.62
C PHE A 295 6.20 5.58 3.76
N ILE A 296 7.12 5.13 2.90
CA ILE A 296 8.49 5.61 2.79
C ILE A 296 8.66 6.18 1.39
N ARG A 297 8.73 7.50 1.28
CA ARG A 297 8.89 8.23 0.02
C ARG A 297 10.37 8.32 -0.34
N THR A 298 10.78 7.71 -1.44
CA THR A 298 12.18 7.70 -1.91
C THR A 298 12.36 8.38 -3.26
N SER A 299 13.55 8.93 -3.49
CA SER A 299 13.85 9.82 -4.61
C SER A 299 14.80 9.16 -5.61
N ARG A 300 14.68 9.52 -6.89
CA ARG A 300 15.53 8.99 -7.99
C ARG A 300 16.95 9.56 -7.96
N PRO A 301 17.16 10.88 -7.84
CA PRO A 301 18.50 11.47 -7.85
C PRO A 301 19.35 11.06 -6.65
N ASN A 302 20.67 11.09 -6.84
CA ASN A 302 21.60 10.96 -5.73
C ASN A 302 21.60 12.26 -4.91
N THR A 303 21.41 12.17 -3.60
CA THR A 303 21.55 13.28 -2.65
C THR A 303 22.79 13.06 -1.79
N ALA A 304 23.36 14.15 -1.26
CA ALA A 304 24.51 14.04 -0.36
C ALA A 304 24.07 13.44 0.97
N VAL A 305 24.89 12.54 1.52
CA VAL A 305 24.77 12.07 2.90
C VAL A 305 25.07 13.23 3.83
N ILE A 306 24.12 13.57 4.70
CA ILE A 306 24.20 14.73 5.60
C ILE A 306 24.19 14.32 7.08
N TYR A 307 23.67 13.14 7.39
CA TYR A 307 23.67 12.63 8.76
C TYR A 307 24.84 11.69 9.03
N PRO A 308 25.43 11.71 10.23
CA PRO A 308 26.37 10.68 10.65
C PRO A 308 25.67 9.34 10.83
N ASN A 309 26.38 8.23 10.66
CA ASN A 309 25.81 6.87 10.66
C ASN A 309 25.13 6.46 11.99
N ASP A 310 25.58 7.04 13.10
CA ASP A 310 25.05 6.83 14.45
C ASP A 310 23.89 7.79 14.82
N GLU A 311 23.48 8.67 13.89
CA GLU A 311 22.36 9.57 14.09
C GLU A 311 21.08 8.79 14.42
N LYS A 312 20.36 9.26 15.45
CA LYS A 312 19.14 8.65 15.96
C LYS A 312 17.91 9.39 15.47
N PHE A 313 16.94 8.64 14.93
CA PHE A 313 15.67 9.15 14.44
C PHE A 313 14.51 8.58 15.24
N GLU A 314 13.43 9.36 15.36
CA GLU A 314 12.21 8.98 16.05
C GLU A 314 11.00 9.42 15.21
N ILE A 315 9.92 8.64 15.25
CA ILE A 315 8.67 9.00 14.56
C ILE A 315 8.11 10.29 15.16
N GLY A 316 7.72 11.23 14.30
CA GLY A 316 7.15 12.52 14.71
C GLY A 316 8.17 13.56 15.17
N ARG A 317 9.47 13.26 15.14
CA ARG A 317 10.54 14.24 15.40
C ARG A 317 11.25 14.65 14.11
N SER A 318 11.36 15.95 13.89
CA SER A 318 12.23 16.50 12.83
C SER A 318 13.68 16.60 13.31
N LYS A 319 14.61 16.50 12.39
CA LYS A 319 16.03 16.82 12.61
C LYS A 319 16.37 18.06 11.80
N TYR A 320 17.03 19.01 12.46
CA TYR A 320 17.43 20.27 11.84
C TYR A 320 18.74 20.06 11.10
N PHE A 321 18.64 19.97 9.79
CA PHE A 321 19.74 20.28 8.89
C PHE A 321 19.11 21.16 7.82
N SER A 322 19.36 22.48 7.89
CA SER A 322 18.95 23.55 6.94
C SER A 322 17.68 23.26 6.11
N ALA A 323 16.59 23.98 6.36
CA ALA A 323 15.24 23.88 5.76
C ALA A 323 15.12 23.66 4.22
N LEU A 324 15.58 22.50 3.75
CA LEU A 324 15.59 22.05 2.37
C LEU A 324 14.87 20.70 2.34
N GLY A 325 13.55 20.74 2.19
CA GLY A 325 12.74 19.55 1.91
C GLY A 325 11.23 19.82 1.83
N GLY A 326 10.49 18.87 1.25
CA GLY A 326 9.02 18.90 1.17
C GLY A 326 8.45 19.59 -0.07
N ILE A 327 7.16 20.01 -0.02
CA ILE A 327 6.47 20.64 -1.15
C ILE A 327 7.13 21.95 -1.58
N GLY A 328 7.67 22.72 -0.63
CA GLY A 328 8.39 23.96 -0.91
C GLY A 328 9.65 23.72 -1.75
N ASP A 329 10.38 22.64 -1.50
CA ASP A 329 11.53 22.25 -2.32
C ASP A 329 11.11 21.69 -3.68
N ALA A 330 10.01 20.94 -3.75
CA ALA A 330 9.46 20.47 -5.01
C ALA A 330 9.07 21.65 -5.92
N VAL A 331 8.40 22.68 -5.37
CA VAL A 331 8.03 23.90 -6.09
C VAL A 331 9.27 24.71 -6.49
N ARG A 332 10.24 24.91 -5.57
CA ARG A 332 11.50 25.62 -5.88
C ARG A 332 12.27 24.93 -7.00
N THR A 333 12.32 23.60 -6.99
CA THR A 333 12.96 22.81 -8.05
C THR A 333 12.23 22.96 -9.38
N ALA A 334 10.88 22.97 -9.36
CA ALA A 334 10.05 23.08 -10.56
C ALA A 334 10.25 24.38 -11.32
N VAL A 335 10.56 25.46 -10.61
CA VAL A 335 10.70 26.80 -11.18
C VAL A 335 12.14 27.31 -11.19
N ALA A 336 13.11 26.47 -10.81
CA ALA A 336 14.52 26.86 -10.71
C ALA A 336 15.15 27.28 -12.05
N MET A 337 14.60 26.80 -13.16
CA MET A 337 15.07 27.12 -14.52
C MET A 337 14.36 28.34 -15.14
N GLU A 338 13.28 28.80 -14.51
CA GLU A 338 12.50 29.94 -14.98
C GLU A 338 13.03 31.22 -14.35
N ARG A 339 13.64 32.10 -15.17
CA ARG A 339 14.28 33.33 -14.67
C ARG A 339 13.29 34.38 -14.16
N ASP A 340 12.02 34.28 -14.55
CA ASP A 340 11.00 35.27 -14.25
C ASP A 340 10.12 34.88 -13.04
N ILE A 341 10.44 33.76 -12.37
CA ILE A 341 9.67 33.29 -11.21
C ILE A 341 10.43 33.60 -9.92
N VAL A 342 9.86 34.47 -9.09
CA VAL A 342 10.35 34.75 -7.74
C VAL A 342 9.68 33.81 -6.74
N VAL A 343 10.46 32.92 -6.13
CA VAL A 343 9.95 32.02 -5.09
C VAL A 343 10.26 32.56 -3.70
N LYS A 344 9.21 32.83 -2.92
CA LYS A 344 9.32 33.12 -1.48
C LYS A 344 8.83 31.92 -0.68
N HIS A 345 9.74 31.26 0.04
CA HIS A 345 9.41 30.09 0.85
C HIS A 345 9.15 30.51 2.31
N LEU A 346 7.89 30.42 2.71
CA LEU A 346 7.47 30.56 4.11
C LEU A 346 7.40 29.17 4.73
N ALA A 347 8.14 28.97 5.81
CA ALA A 347 8.25 27.68 6.48
C ALA A 347 8.61 27.88 7.95
N VAL A 348 8.41 26.84 8.75
CA VAL A 348 8.86 26.80 10.15
C VAL A 348 10.39 26.85 10.19
N ARG A 349 10.95 28.00 10.57
CA ARG A 349 12.41 28.25 10.57
C ARG A 349 13.11 27.83 11.87
N ASN A 350 12.36 27.67 12.97
CA ASN A 350 12.87 27.35 14.31
C ASN A 350 12.10 26.17 14.91
N VAL A 351 12.53 25.66 16.08
CA VAL A 351 11.88 24.54 16.78
C VAL A 351 10.38 24.83 17.04
N PRO A 352 9.43 24.00 16.55
CA PRO A 352 8.01 24.10 16.89
C PRO A 352 7.85 24.13 18.40
N ARG A 353 7.19 25.18 18.90
CA ARG A 353 6.78 25.25 20.31
C ARG A 353 5.40 24.62 20.46
N SER A 354 5.06 24.23 21.69
CA SER A 354 3.68 23.88 22.02
C SER A 354 2.87 25.16 22.22
N GLY A 355 1.69 25.24 21.62
CA GLY A 355 0.80 26.39 21.74
C GLY A 355 -0.41 26.29 20.81
N PRO A 356 -1.41 27.19 20.97
CA PRO A 356 -2.55 27.26 20.06
C PRO A 356 -2.11 27.47 18.61
N SER A 357 -2.79 26.83 17.65
CA SER A 357 -2.39 26.86 16.22
C SER A 357 -2.18 28.27 15.68
N ALA A 358 -3.06 29.22 16.01
CA ALA A 358 -2.92 30.61 15.57
C ALA A 358 -1.63 31.28 16.10
N ALA A 359 -1.24 31.00 17.35
CA ALA A 359 -0.01 31.54 17.94
C ALA A 359 1.24 30.93 17.30
N LEU A 360 1.19 29.64 16.93
CA LEU A 360 2.29 28.97 16.24
C LEU A 360 2.43 29.44 14.79
N LEU A 361 1.33 29.62 14.07
CA LEU A 361 1.36 30.14 12.69
C LEU A 361 1.93 31.57 12.64
N ASN A 362 1.55 32.43 13.59
CA ASN A 362 2.12 33.76 13.74
C ASN A 362 3.61 33.72 14.14
N LEU A 363 3.96 32.93 15.15
CA LEU A 363 5.35 32.76 15.61
C LEU A 363 6.31 32.35 14.49
N PHE A 364 5.85 31.52 13.55
CA PHE A 364 6.65 31.04 12.43
C PHE A 364 6.46 31.87 11.16
N GLU A 365 5.73 32.98 11.21
CA GLU A 365 5.47 33.86 10.06
C GLU A 365 4.84 33.11 8.87
N ILE A 366 3.96 32.15 9.16
CA ILE A 366 3.26 31.33 8.15
C ILE A 366 1.73 31.48 8.26
N ASP A 367 1.25 32.46 9.01
CA ASP A 367 -0.17 32.83 9.03
C ASP A 367 -0.57 33.69 7.83
N ALA A 368 -1.87 34.00 7.72
CA ALA A 368 -2.41 34.77 6.61
C ALA A 368 -1.80 36.18 6.49
N GLU A 369 -1.49 36.85 7.61
CA GLU A 369 -0.92 38.19 7.60
C GLU A 369 0.51 38.18 7.03
N HIS A 370 1.33 37.21 7.46
CA HIS A 370 2.69 37.05 6.98
C HIS A 370 2.75 36.54 5.53
N ILE A 371 1.78 35.72 5.10
CA ILE A 371 1.61 35.34 3.70
C ILE A 371 1.32 36.58 2.85
N VAL A 372 0.37 37.42 3.25
CA VAL A 372 0.03 38.67 2.54
C VAL A 372 1.23 39.61 2.48
N LYS A 373 1.96 39.77 3.59
CA LYS A 373 3.21 40.55 3.63
C LYS A 373 4.25 40.02 2.66
N ALA A 374 4.48 38.71 2.64
CA ALA A 374 5.44 38.07 1.74
C ALA A 374 5.04 38.27 0.27
N VAL A 375 3.76 38.18 -0.06
CA VAL A 375 3.23 38.46 -1.41
C VAL A 375 3.46 39.91 -1.80
N HIS A 376 3.15 40.87 -0.92
CA HIS A 376 3.42 42.28 -1.19
C HIS A 376 4.91 42.59 -1.38
N GLU A 377 5.81 41.92 -0.64
CA GLU A 377 7.26 42.05 -0.84
C GLU A 377 7.72 41.52 -2.20
N VAL A 378 7.05 40.49 -2.75
CA VAL A 378 7.35 39.97 -4.10
C VAL A 378 6.75 40.86 -5.19
N LEU A 379 5.57 41.44 -4.97
CA LEU A 379 4.87 42.29 -5.95
C LEU A 379 5.41 43.73 -6.03
N LYS A 380 6.27 44.15 -5.09
CA LYS A 380 6.97 45.44 -5.18
C LYS A 380 8.08 45.36 -6.23
N VAL A 381 7.70 45.68 -7.47
CA VAL A 381 8.58 46.30 -8.48
C VAL A 381 8.80 47.76 -8.12
#